data_AF-A0A534AVW3-F1
#
_entry.id   AF-A0A534AVW3-F1
#
_cell.length_a   1.000
_cell.length_b   1.000
_cell.length_c   1.000
_cell.angle_alpha   90.00
_cell.angle_beta   90.00
_cell.angle_gamma   90.00
#
_symmetry.space_group_name_H-M   'P 1'
#
loop_
_entity.id
_entity.type
_entity.pdbx_description
1 polymer ?
#
loop_
_entity_poly.entity_id
_entity_poly.type
_entity_poly.pdbx_seq_one_letter_code
_entity_poly.pdbx_strand_id
1 'polypeptide(L)'
;MNSKVSYAVAAILGGASFGARAAEPATGSTEAGTEELATITVTAQRRAQNIQDVPISMQALTAQTLQQLNVSTLDDYIKYLPNVTTANNGPGQNEVFMRGLSAGSQASQGSGSTGVWPNVAIYLDNQSGQLPNRNLDIYAADLNRIEVLEGPQGTLFGAGAEAGVIRYITNEPKLDVTEANLKAGYGVTAHGDPNSDVTAVVNLPLIANTMAVRAVLYNDTRGGYIDNVPATFTRKNTDIGIRYANYATGCAIGSA
;
A
#
# COMPACT_ATOMS: atom_id res chain seq x y z
N MET A 1 -26.33 -7.46 26.52
CA MET A 1 -25.19 -6.73 27.13
C MET A 1 -24.08 -7.74 27.42
N ASN A 2 -23.09 -7.83 26.54
CA ASN A 2 -22.06 -8.88 26.59
C ASN A 2 -20.88 -8.43 27.47
N SER A 3 -20.71 -9.11 28.60
CA SER A 3 -19.69 -8.86 29.64
C SER A 3 -18.24 -9.15 29.21
N LYS A 4 -17.99 -9.43 27.93
CA LYS A 4 -16.65 -9.73 27.39
C LYS A 4 -15.88 -8.48 26.95
N VAL A 5 -16.55 -7.35 26.76
CA VAL A 5 -15.91 -6.09 26.36
C VAL A 5 -15.28 -5.35 27.57
N SER A 6 -15.73 -5.64 28.79
CA SER A 6 -15.31 -4.89 29.99
C SER A 6 -13.88 -5.22 30.46
N TYR A 7 -13.31 -6.36 30.05
CA TYR A 7 -11.98 -6.76 30.50
C TYR A 7 -10.83 -6.24 29.62
N ALA A 8 -11.10 -5.85 28.36
CA ALA A 8 -10.07 -5.31 27.47
C ALA A 8 -9.73 -3.84 27.79
N VAL A 9 -10.67 -3.07 28.36
CA VAL A 9 -10.45 -1.66 28.73
C VAL A 9 -9.67 -1.52 30.04
N ALA A 10 -9.74 -2.52 30.94
CA ALA A 10 -9.05 -2.49 32.23
C ALA A 10 -7.55 -2.85 32.14
N ALA A 11 -7.13 -3.57 31.10
CA ALA A 11 -5.73 -4.01 30.94
C ALA A 11 -4.78 -2.91 30.40
N ILE A 12 -5.31 -1.83 29.82
CA ILE A 12 -4.50 -0.72 29.29
C ILE A 12 -4.17 0.32 30.39
N LEU A 13 -4.89 0.30 31.52
CA LEU A 13 -4.71 1.28 32.62
C LEU A 13 -3.84 0.79 33.78
N GLY A 14 -3.35 -0.46 33.75
CA GLY A 14 -2.67 -1.09 34.88
C GLY A 14 -1.34 -1.74 34.51
N GLY A 15 -0.28 -0.94 34.32
CA GLY A 15 1.08 -1.48 34.37
C GLY A 15 2.11 -0.82 33.48
N ALA A 16 2.49 0.42 33.79
CA ALA A 16 3.82 0.97 33.48
C ALA A 16 4.02 2.28 34.24
N SER A 17 4.41 2.19 35.51
CA SER A 17 4.95 3.33 36.27
C SER A 17 6.37 3.64 35.76
N PHE A 18 6.46 4.37 34.64
CA PHE A 18 7.67 5.12 34.27
C PHE A 18 7.60 6.49 34.95
N GLY A 19 8.66 6.84 35.68
CA GLY A 19 8.73 8.07 36.46
C GLY A 19 8.56 9.31 35.59
N ALA A 20 7.56 10.13 35.92
CA ALA A 20 7.37 11.45 35.35
C ALA A 20 8.50 12.38 35.81
N ARG A 21 9.44 12.67 34.90
CA ARG A 21 10.31 13.85 34.99
C ARG A 21 9.51 15.03 34.46
N ALA A 22 9.26 16.02 35.32
CA ALA A 22 8.68 17.29 34.92
C ALA A 22 9.57 17.95 33.87
N ALA A 23 9.04 18.16 32.67
CA ALA A 23 9.67 18.95 31.63
C ALA A 23 9.37 20.43 31.88
N GLU A 24 10.43 21.23 32.01
CA GLU A 24 10.35 22.69 32.09
C GLU A 24 9.86 23.25 30.75
N PRO A 25 9.00 24.29 30.72
CA PRO A 25 8.53 24.85 29.47
C PRO A 25 9.70 25.54 28.77
N ALA A 26 10.16 24.95 27.67
CA ALA A 26 11.05 25.62 26.74
C ALA A 26 10.28 26.76 26.08
N THR A 27 10.59 27.99 26.48
CA THR A 27 10.21 29.22 25.76
C THR A 27 10.99 29.25 24.45
N GLY A 28 10.52 28.48 23.46
CA GLY A 28 11.01 28.53 22.09
C GLY A 28 10.50 29.79 21.42
N SER A 29 11.40 30.74 21.22
CA SER A 29 11.22 31.88 20.31
C SER A 29 10.76 31.38 18.94
N THR A 30 9.53 31.74 18.56
CA THR A 30 9.05 31.59 17.18
C THR A 30 9.81 32.59 16.31
N GLU A 31 10.95 32.15 15.78
CA GLU A 31 11.50 32.74 14.56
C GLU A 31 10.55 32.35 13.43
N ALA A 32 9.82 33.33 12.92
CA ALA A 32 9.13 33.26 11.65
C ALA A 32 10.19 33.14 10.54
N GLY A 33 10.70 31.92 10.35
CA GLY A 33 11.46 31.55 9.18
C GLY A 33 10.53 31.54 7.98
N THR A 34 10.84 32.36 6.98
CA THR A 34 10.32 32.27 5.62
C THR A 34 10.15 30.80 5.23
N GLU A 35 8.93 30.35 4.93
CA GLU A 35 8.71 28.99 4.42
C GLU A 35 9.40 28.88 3.05
N GLU A 36 10.65 28.45 3.06
CA GLU A 36 11.35 27.98 1.88
C GLU A 36 10.51 26.86 1.26
N LEU A 37 10.29 26.94 -0.06
CA LEU A 37 9.61 25.88 -0.81
C LEU A 37 10.34 24.55 -0.51
N ALA A 38 9.63 23.63 0.13
CA ALA A 38 10.17 22.33 0.49
C ALA A 38 10.69 21.62 -0.77
N THR A 39 12.00 21.42 -0.82
CA THR A 39 12.63 20.71 -1.93
C THR A 39 12.33 19.23 -1.80
N ILE A 40 11.63 18.66 -2.79
CA ILE A 40 11.31 17.24 -2.84
C ILE A 40 12.36 16.54 -3.71
N THR A 41 13.18 15.69 -3.08
CA THR A 41 14.14 14.85 -3.80
C THR A 41 13.48 13.56 -4.24
N VAL A 42 13.63 13.23 -5.52
CA VAL A 42 13.09 12.02 -6.15
C VAL A 42 14.19 11.22 -6.83
N THR A 43 13.93 9.94 -7.08
CA THR A 43 14.86 9.04 -7.80
C THR A 43 14.26 8.49 -9.09
N ALA A 44 13.34 9.25 -9.70
CA ALA A 44 12.59 8.86 -10.90
C ALA A 44 13.49 8.39 -12.06
N GLN A 45 14.66 9.02 -12.24
CA GLN A 45 15.66 8.67 -13.26
C GLN A 45 16.80 7.80 -12.71
N ARG A 46 16.57 7.06 -11.62
CA ARG A 46 17.58 6.29 -10.86
C ARG A 46 18.74 7.13 -10.30
N ARG A 47 18.56 8.45 -10.23
CA ARG A 47 19.49 9.40 -9.61
C ARG A 47 18.70 10.39 -8.76
N ALA A 48 19.28 10.83 -7.65
CA ALA A 48 18.65 11.80 -6.76
C ALA A 48 18.61 13.18 -7.43
N GLN A 49 17.41 13.75 -7.60
CA GLN A 49 17.20 15.07 -8.19
C GLN A 49 16.03 15.78 -7.51
N ASN A 50 16.01 17.11 -7.59
CA ASN A 50 14.81 17.87 -7.26
C ASN A 50 13.70 17.55 -8.27
N ILE A 51 12.47 17.35 -7.79
CA ILE A 51 11.30 17.09 -8.63
C ILE A 51 11.09 18.15 -9.74
N GLN A 52 11.49 19.40 -9.49
CA GLN A 52 11.35 20.48 -10.46
C GLN A 52 12.36 20.37 -11.63
N ASP A 53 13.45 19.65 -11.45
CA ASP A 53 14.53 19.50 -12.45
C ASP A 53 14.38 18.24 -13.30
N VAL A 54 13.46 17.34 -12.95
CA VAL A 54 13.29 16.09 -13.69
C VAL A 54 12.32 16.29 -14.87
N PRO A 55 12.76 16.07 -16.13
CA PRO A 55 12.02 16.41 -17.33
C PRO A 55 10.96 15.35 -17.69
N ILE A 56 10.21 14.87 -16.70
CA ILE A 56 9.06 13.99 -16.89
C ILE A 56 7.90 14.53 -16.04
N SER A 57 6.69 14.32 -16.53
CA SER A 57 5.50 14.62 -15.74
C SER A 57 5.39 13.60 -14.62
N MET A 58 5.55 14.05 -13.38
CA MET A 58 5.52 13.18 -12.22
C MET A 58 4.93 13.86 -11.00
N GLN A 59 4.49 13.05 -10.05
CA GLN A 59 3.98 13.46 -8.75
C GLN A 59 4.73 12.70 -7.66
N ALA A 60 4.93 13.33 -6.51
CA ALA A 60 5.56 12.69 -5.36
C ALA A 60 4.78 13.00 -4.08
N LEU A 61 4.41 11.95 -3.35
CA LEU A 61 3.76 12.03 -2.04
C LEU A 61 4.80 11.69 -0.98
N THR A 62 5.22 12.67 -0.19
CA THR A 62 6.22 12.49 0.86
C THR A 62 5.64 11.79 2.08
N ALA A 63 6.50 11.22 2.95
CA ALA A 63 6.07 10.63 4.22
C ALA A 63 5.17 11.57 5.05
N GLN A 64 5.50 12.86 5.09
CA GLN A 64 4.71 13.87 5.79
C GLN A 64 3.33 14.04 5.16
N THR A 65 3.26 14.13 3.83
CA THR A 65 1.98 14.20 3.11
C THR A 65 1.14 12.94 3.32
N LEU A 66 1.75 11.75 3.27
CA LEU A 66 1.06 10.49 3.51
C LEU A 66 0.46 10.43 4.92
N GLN A 67 1.20 10.90 5.93
CA GLN A 67 0.73 10.98 7.32
C GLN A 67 -0.41 12.00 7.48
N GLN A 68 -0.25 13.21 6.94
CA GLN A 68 -1.26 14.28 7.05
C GLN A 68 -2.58 13.91 6.38
N LEU A 69 -2.52 13.21 5.25
CA LEU A 69 -3.70 12.76 4.51
C LEU A 69 -4.25 11.41 5.00
N ASN A 70 -3.59 10.81 6.01
CA ASN A 70 -3.87 9.46 6.51
C ASN A 70 -3.94 8.41 5.37
N VAL A 71 -3.08 8.57 4.37
CA VAL A 71 -2.99 7.67 3.22
C VAL A 71 -2.27 6.41 3.64
N SER A 72 -2.94 5.27 3.54
CA SER A 72 -2.40 3.98 3.98
C SER A 72 -2.36 2.92 2.88
N THR A 73 -3.16 3.08 1.82
CA THR A 73 -3.32 2.09 0.75
C THR A 73 -3.31 2.73 -0.64
N LEU A 74 -3.20 1.90 -1.68
CA LEU A 74 -3.35 2.31 -3.08
C LEU A 74 -4.59 3.17 -3.33
N ASP A 75 -5.73 2.73 -2.80
CA ASP A 75 -7.02 3.40 -3.00
C ASP A 75 -7.07 4.79 -2.34
N ASP A 76 -6.25 5.04 -1.31
CA ASP A 76 -6.22 6.33 -0.63
C ASP A 76 -5.41 7.37 -1.40
N TYR A 77 -4.22 7.03 -1.90
CA TYR A 77 -3.41 8.02 -2.57
C TYR A 77 -3.88 8.33 -3.98
N ILE A 78 -4.53 7.38 -4.67
CA ILE A 78 -5.07 7.63 -6.02
C ILE A 78 -6.08 8.78 -6.01
N LYS A 79 -6.80 9.01 -4.89
CA LYS A 79 -7.72 10.15 -4.73
C LYS A 79 -7.03 11.51 -4.90
N TYR A 80 -5.71 11.57 -4.73
CA TYR A 80 -4.89 12.78 -4.87
C TYR A 80 -4.13 12.85 -6.19
N LEU A 81 -4.28 11.85 -7.08
CA LEU A 81 -3.59 11.78 -8.36
C LEU A 81 -4.59 12.02 -9.51
N PRO A 82 -4.61 13.21 -10.13
CA PRO A 82 -5.63 13.56 -11.14
C PRO A 82 -5.62 12.67 -12.39
N ASN A 83 -4.46 12.11 -12.75
CA ASN A 83 -4.28 11.32 -13.96
C ASN A 83 -4.22 9.82 -13.70
N VAL A 84 -4.52 9.37 -12.48
CA VAL A 84 -4.51 7.96 -12.10
C VAL A 84 -5.89 7.57 -11.61
N THR A 85 -6.41 6.46 -12.10
CA THR A 85 -7.66 5.88 -11.61
C THR A 85 -7.49 4.38 -11.41
N THR A 86 -8.36 3.77 -10.62
CA THR A 86 -8.41 2.32 -10.45
C THR A 86 -9.79 1.76 -10.78
N ALA A 87 -9.80 0.55 -11.31
CA ALA A 87 -10.96 -0.33 -11.28
C ALA A 87 -10.70 -1.41 -10.22
N ASN A 88 -11.49 -1.40 -9.14
CA ASN A 88 -11.38 -2.34 -8.04
C ASN A 88 -12.48 -3.41 -8.19
N ASN A 89 -12.06 -4.66 -8.41
CA ASN A 89 -12.96 -5.82 -8.50
C ASN A 89 -12.94 -6.68 -7.22
N GLY A 90 -12.42 -6.15 -6.12
CA GLY A 90 -12.26 -6.82 -4.84
C GLY A 90 -10.81 -6.80 -4.33
N PRO A 91 -10.57 -7.29 -3.09
CA PRO A 91 -9.25 -7.26 -2.47
C PRO A 91 -8.16 -7.93 -3.32
N GLY A 92 -7.11 -7.17 -3.66
CA GLY A 92 -5.99 -7.64 -4.47
C GLY A 92 -6.30 -7.83 -5.96
N GLN A 93 -7.44 -7.34 -6.43
CA GLN A 93 -7.92 -7.35 -7.82
C GLN A 93 -8.15 -5.92 -8.31
N ASN A 94 -7.16 -5.05 -8.08
CA ASN A 94 -7.17 -3.66 -8.53
C ASN A 94 -6.41 -3.57 -9.86
N GLU A 95 -6.99 -2.85 -10.82
CA GLU A 95 -6.33 -2.47 -12.05
C GLU A 95 -6.14 -0.96 -12.07
N VAL A 96 -4.90 -0.51 -12.31
CA VAL A 96 -4.55 0.91 -12.34
C VAL A 96 -4.58 1.38 -13.79
N PHE A 97 -5.17 2.56 -13.99
CA PHE A 97 -5.24 3.28 -15.24
C PHE A 97 -4.44 4.56 -15.05
N MET A 98 -3.62 4.92 -16.03
CA MET A 98 -2.89 6.17 -16.02
C MET A 98 -3.12 6.90 -17.33
N ARG A 99 -3.60 8.14 -17.27
CA ARG A 99 -4.05 8.93 -18.44
C ARG A 99 -5.03 8.17 -19.34
N GLY A 100 -5.90 7.36 -18.73
CA GLY A 100 -6.89 6.54 -19.42
C GLY A 100 -6.33 5.27 -20.08
N LEU A 101 -5.03 5.01 -19.99
CA LEU A 101 -4.41 3.79 -20.49
C LEU A 101 -4.36 2.72 -19.40
N SER A 102 -4.80 1.52 -19.76
CA SER A 102 -4.64 0.31 -18.95
C SER A 102 -4.56 -0.91 -19.87
N ALA A 103 -3.95 -2.00 -19.39
CA ALA A 103 -3.82 -3.23 -20.14
C ALA A 103 -5.19 -3.94 -20.29
N GLY A 104 -6.12 -3.68 -19.36
CA GLY A 104 -7.50 -4.14 -19.42
C GLY A 104 -7.63 -5.62 -19.08
N SER A 105 -8.10 -5.93 -17.87
CA SER A 105 -8.42 -7.28 -17.42
C SER A 105 -9.90 -7.62 -17.64
N GLN A 106 -10.31 -7.77 -18.90
CA GLN A 106 -11.57 -8.46 -19.20
C GLN A 106 -11.23 -9.81 -19.81
N ALA A 107 -11.15 -10.83 -18.96
CA ALA A 107 -11.28 -12.21 -19.40
C ALA A 107 -12.70 -12.38 -19.96
N SER A 108 -12.88 -12.16 -21.27
CA SER A 108 -14.09 -12.58 -21.97
C SER A 108 -14.35 -14.05 -21.65
N GLN A 109 -15.59 -14.39 -21.29
CA GLN A 109 -15.99 -15.78 -21.00
C GLN A 109 -15.63 -16.67 -22.20
N GLY A 110 -14.53 -17.42 -22.11
CA GLY A 110 -13.96 -18.23 -23.19
C GLY A 110 -12.49 -17.93 -23.56
N SER A 111 -11.85 -16.90 -22.99
CA SER A 111 -10.43 -16.63 -23.22
C SER A 111 -9.55 -17.44 -22.25
N GLY A 112 -8.76 -18.37 -22.80
CA GLY A 112 -7.72 -19.11 -22.05
C GLY A 112 -6.44 -18.30 -21.78
N SER A 113 -6.52 -16.97 -21.85
CA SER A 113 -5.35 -16.10 -21.66
C SER A 113 -4.97 -16.03 -20.18
N THR A 114 -3.73 -16.42 -19.88
CA THR A 114 -3.10 -16.39 -18.56
C THR A 114 -2.77 -14.96 -18.15
N GLY A 115 -3.79 -14.15 -17.84
CA GLY A 115 -3.66 -12.79 -17.31
C GLY A 115 -2.99 -11.77 -18.22
N VAL A 116 -3.52 -10.55 -18.24
CA VAL A 116 -2.89 -9.47 -18.97
C VAL A 116 -1.81 -8.86 -18.07
N TRP A 117 -0.61 -8.68 -18.60
CA TRP A 117 0.44 -7.96 -17.88
C TRP A 117 0.03 -6.49 -17.77
N PRO A 118 0.06 -5.90 -16.56
CA PRO A 118 -0.28 -4.49 -16.40
C PRO A 118 0.71 -3.60 -17.19
N ASN A 119 0.19 -2.54 -17.78
CA ASN A 119 0.94 -1.54 -18.55
C ASN A 119 1.28 -0.29 -17.74
N VAL A 120 0.82 -0.22 -16.48
CA VAL A 120 1.36 0.66 -15.43
C VAL A 120 2.27 -0.19 -14.55
N ALA A 121 3.53 0.19 -14.44
CA ALA A 121 4.50 -0.59 -13.68
C ALA A 121 4.48 -0.22 -12.20
N ILE A 122 4.34 -1.20 -11.32
CA ILE A 122 4.48 -1.01 -9.87
C ILE A 122 5.86 -1.48 -9.41
N TYR A 123 6.54 -0.63 -8.66
CA TYR A 123 7.86 -0.90 -8.08
C TYR A 123 7.86 -0.69 -6.57
N LEU A 124 8.50 -1.60 -5.84
CA LEU A 124 8.94 -1.37 -4.47
C LEU A 124 10.45 -1.11 -4.51
N ASP A 125 10.83 0.13 -4.21
CA ASP A 125 12.16 0.69 -4.39
C ASP A 125 12.67 0.55 -5.84
N ASN A 126 13.52 -0.45 -6.08
CA ASN A 126 14.11 -0.79 -7.38
C ASN A 126 13.66 -2.15 -7.90
N GLN A 127 12.77 -2.84 -7.19
CA GLN A 127 12.26 -4.16 -7.55
C GLN A 127 10.87 -4.05 -8.17
N SER A 128 10.66 -4.74 -9.28
CA SER A 128 9.35 -4.81 -9.91
C SER A 128 8.40 -5.65 -9.05
N GLY A 129 7.24 -5.08 -8.75
CA GLY A 129 6.12 -5.74 -8.08
C GLY A 129 5.01 -6.17 -9.04
N GLN A 130 5.24 -6.12 -10.35
CA GLN A 130 4.23 -6.45 -11.37
C GLN A 130 3.80 -7.91 -11.27
N LEU A 131 2.49 -8.13 -11.16
CA LEU A 131 1.88 -9.45 -11.23
C LEU A 131 0.76 -9.42 -12.28
N PRO A 132 0.57 -10.48 -13.08
CA PRO A 132 -0.57 -10.57 -14.00
C PRO A 132 -1.89 -10.45 -13.23
N ASN A 133 -2.79 -9.58 -13.70
CA ASN A 133 -4.11 -9.30 -13.09
C ASN A 133 -4.10 -8.91 -11.60
N ARG A 134 -2.95 -8.56 -11.01
CA ARG A 134 -2.87 -8.18 -9.60
C ARG A 134 -1.95 -7.00 -9.45
N ASN A 135 -2.41 -6.01 -8.70
CA ASN A 135 -1.58 -4.90 -8.28
C ASN A 135 -1.05 -5.14 -6.87
N LEU A 136 0.21 -4.79 -6.68
CA LEU A 136 0.85 -4.81 -5.38
C LEU A 136 0.33 -3.61 -4.56
N ASP A 137 -0.58 -3.87 -3.63
CA ASP A 137 -1.06 -2.90 -2.65
C ASP A 137 -0.17 -2.99 -1.40
N ILE A 138 0.88 -2.16 -1.37
CA ILE A 138 1.77 -2.05 -0.21
C ILE A 138 1.13 -1.13 0.81
N TYR A 139 0.87 -1.65 2.01
CA TYR A 139 0.47 -0.82 3.13
C TYR A 139 1.59 0.17 3.45
N ALA A 140 1.26 1.46 3.54
CA ALA A 140 2.20 2.55 3.78
C ALA A 140 2.71 2.61 5.23
N ALA A 141 3.17 1.47 5.78
CA ALA A 141 3.67 1.37 7.15
C ALA A 141 4.91 2.26 7.38
N ASP A 142 5.85 2.22 6.44
CA ASP A 142 7.15 2.89 6.57
C ASP A 142 7.73 3.28 5.22
N LEU A 143 6.99 4.15 4.53
CA LEU A 143 7.42 4.72 3.26
C LEU A 143 8.10 6.07 3.49
N ASN A 144 9.17 6.31 2.74
CA ASN A 144 9.76 7.63 2.59
C ASN A 144 8.89 8.51 1.68
N ARG A 145 8.44 7.94 0.56
CA ARG A 145 7.57 8.60 -0.41
C ARG A 145 7.00 7.63 -1.44
N ILE A 146 5.97 8.07 -2.15
CA ILE A 146 5.44 7.42 -3.35
C ILE A 146 5.73 8.34 -4.54
N GLU A 147 6.38 7.81 -5.58
CA GLU A 147 6.64 8.53 -6.84
C GLU A 147 5.75 7.97 -7.94
N VAL A 148 5.06 8.84 -8.66
CA VAL A 148 4.17 8.47 -9.77
C VAL A 148 4.66 9.17 -11.02
N LEU A 149 5.14 8.39 -11.98
CA LEU A 149 5.68 8.85 -13.24
C LEU A 149 4.63 8.62 -14.33
N GLU A 150 4.21 9.69 -14.97
CA GLU A 150 3.15 9.64 -15.97
C GLU A 150 3.69 9.49 -17.39
N GLY A 151 3.09 8.57 -18.16
CA GLY A 151 3.46 8.30 -19.54
C GLY A 151 4.56 7.23 -19.69
N PRO A 152 4.97 6.91 -20.93
CA PRO A 152 5.85 5.77 -21.19
C PRO A 152 7.22 5.88 -20.51
N GLN A 153 7.58 4.87 -19.72
CA GLN A 153 8.87 4.75 -19.02
C GLN A 153 9.59 3.42 -19.30
N GLY A 154 9.38 2.84 -20.48
CA GLY A 154 9.89 1.53 -20.84
C GLY A 154 11.43 1.39 -20.85
N THR A 155 12.17 2.49 -20.97
CA THR A 155 13.65 2.47 -20.99
C THR A 155 14.26 2.20 -19.61
N LEU A 156 13.65 2.69 -18.53
CA LEU A 156 14.16 2.54 -17.16
C LEU A 156 13.43 1.45 -16.36
N PHE A 157 12.19 1.13 -16.73
CA PHE A 157 11.30 0.24 -15.98
C PHE A 157 10.75 -0.94 -16.80
N GLY A 158 11.12 -1.04 -18.09
CA GLY A 158 10.81 -2.22 -18.92
C GLY A 158 9.38 -2.27 -19.46
N ALA A 159 9.00 -3.44 -19.98
CA ALA A 159 7.80 -3.64 -20.80
C ALA A 159 6.46 -3.33 -20.09
N GLY A 160 6.42 -3.32 -18.76
CA GLY A 160 5.19 -3.04 -18.01
C GLY A 160 4.92 -1.55 -17.77
N ALA A 161 5.75 -0.65 -18.30
CA ALA A 161 5.71 0.79 -18.01
C ALA A 161 5.27 1.63 -19.22
N GLU A 162 4.29 1.17 -19.99
CA GLU A 162 3.82 1.85 -21.21
C GLU A 162 2.93 3.06 -20.89
N ALA A 163 2.06 2.94 -19.88
CA ALA A 163 1.20 4.00 -19.40
C ALA A 163 1.87 4.86 -18.31
N GLY A 164 2.79 4.25 -17.54
CA GLY A 164 3.59 4.92 -16.53
C GLY A 164 4.07 4.00 -15.42
N VAL A 165 4.50 4.59 -14.30
CA VAL A 165 5.13 3.87 -13.19
C VAL A 165 4.66 4.43 -11.86
N ILE A 166 4.38 3.55 -10.91
CA ILE A 166 4.19 3.87 -9.50
C ILE A 166 5.32 3.22 -8.71
N ARG A 167 6.01 4.00 -7.89
CA ARG A 167 7.13 3.55 -7.07
C ARG A 167 6.87 3.83 -5.62
N TYR A 168 6.93 2.81 -4.79
CA TYR A 168 6.96 2.91 -3.34
C TYR A 168 8.41 2.97 -2.89
N ILE A 169 8.84 4.07 -2.28
CA ILE A 169 10.19 4.21 -1.75
C ILE A 169 10.14 4.03 -0.24
N THR A 170 10.83 3.02 0.29
CA THR A 170 10.89 2.72 1.72
C THR A 170 11.88 3.64 2.45
N ASN A 171 11.73 3.76 3.78
CA ASN A 171 12.74 4.45 4.57
C ASN A 171 13.98 3.58 4.75
N GLU A 172 15.15 4.13 4.42
CA GLU A 172 16.43 3.45 4.62
C GLU A 172 16.82 3.43 6.11
N PRO A 173 17.58 2.41 6.57
CA PRO A 173 18.15 2.41 7.91
C PRO A 173 19.07 3.61 8.13
N LYS A 174 18.87 4.34 9.23
CA LYS A 174 19.69 5.51 9.59
C LYS A 174 20.87 5.08 10.43
N LEU A 175 22.08 5.41 9.99
CA LEU A 175 23.30 5.24 10.77
C LEU A 175 23.27 6.15 12.00
N ASP A 176 23.79 5.66 13.13
CA ASP A 176 23.99 6.43 14.38
C ASP A 176 22.74 7.02 15.03
N VAL A 177 21.54 6.70 14.52
CA VAL A 177 20.27 7.19 15.05
C VAL A 177 19.47 6.02 15.59
N THR A 178 19.11 6.06 16.87
CA THR A 178 18.10 5.15 17.43
C THR A 178 16.75 5.86 17.41
N GLU A 179 15.79 5.32 16.67
CA GLU A 179 14.43 5.86 16.60
C GLU A 179 13.39 4.73 16.63
N ALA A 180 12.24 5.02 17.22
CA ALA A 180 11.08 4.15 17.22
C ALA A 180 9.82 4.97 16.94
N ASN A 181 8.91 4.41 16.15
CA ASN A 181 7.62 4.99 15.85
C ASN A 181 6.53 3.95 16.12
N LEU A 182 5.42 4.39 16.73
CA LEU A 182 4.24 3.57 16.94
C LEU A 182 3.02 4.36 16.48
N LYS A 183 2.29 3.79 15.52
CA LYS A 183 0.96 4.25 15.09
C LYS A 183 -0.05 3.19 15.48
N ALA A 184 -1.19 3.63 16.02
CA ALA A 184 -2.34 2.77 16.24
C ALA A 184 -3.61 3.53 15.89
N GLY A 185 -4.56 2.86 15.26
CA GLY A 185 -5.86 3.40 14.89
C GLY A 185 -6.97 2.41 15.21
N TYR A 186 -8.14 2.98 15.50
CA TYR A 186 -9.38 2.24 15.70
C TYR A 186 -10.52 3.05 15.10
N GLY A 187 -11.39 2.40 14.35
CA GLY A 187 -12.50 3.03 13.67
C GLY A 187 -13.75 2.17 13.69
N VAL A 188 -14.91 2.80 13.56
CA VAL A 188 -16.19 2.09 13.43
C VAL A 188 -16.99 2.68 12.28
N THR A 189 -17.62 1.81 11.51
CA THR A 189 -18.57 2.21 10.47
C THR A 189 -19.98 1.93 10.97
N ALA A 190 -20.92 2.86 10.78
CA ALA A 190 -22.31 2.62 11.17
C ALA A 190 -22.84 1.39 10.40
N HIS A 191 -23.36 0.40 11.14
CA HIS A 191 -23.82 -0.89 10.59
C HIS A 191 -22.71 -1.73 9.93
N GLY A 192 -21.43 -1.46 10.23
CA GLY A 192 -20.30 -2.24 9.75
C GLY A 192 -19.44 -2.77 10.88
N ASP A 193 -18.44 -3.57 10.50
CA ASP A 193 -17.44 -4.10 11.42
C ASP A 193 -16.41 -3.02 11.82
N PRO A 194 -15.78 -3.15 13.00
CA PRO A 194 -14.74 -2.22 13.43
C PRO A 194 -13.45 -2.39 12.61
N ASN A 195 -12.71 -1.29 12.49
CA ASN A 195 -11.37 -1.22 11.92
C ASN A 195 -10.33 -1.13 13.05
N SER A 196 -9.17 -1.74 12.86
CA SER A 196 -8.02 -1.53 13.74
C SER A 196 -6.72 -1.64 12.95
N ASP A 197 -5.81 -0.70 13.16
CA ASP A 197 -4.47 -0.72 12.60
C ASP A 197 -3.43 -0.50 13.69
N VAL A 198 -2.30 -1.19 13.58
CA VAL A 198 -1.11 -0.99 14.41
C VAL A 198 0.10 -1.07 13.51
N THR A 199 0.99 -0.08 13.60
CA THR A 199 2.29 -0.07 12.92
C THR A 199 3.36 0.31 13.92
N ALA A 200 4.41 -0.49 14.01
CA ALA A 200 5.60 -0.25 14.82
C ALA A 200 6.82 -0.26 13.92
N VAL A 201 7.66 0.77 14.03
CA VAL A 201 8.92 0.88 13.32
C VAL A 201 10.03 1.12 14.31
N VAL A 202 11.16 0.45 14.13
CA VAL A 202 12.36 0.64 14.94
C VAL A 202 13.60 0.70 14.06
N ASN A 203 14.48 1.65 14.33
CA ASN A 203 15.79 1.76 13.71
C ASN A 203 16.87 1.68 14.80
N LEU A 204 17.81 0.76 14.61
CA LEU A 204 18.89 0.48 15.56
C LEU A 204 20.24 0.52 14.83
N PRO A 205 21.15 1.42 15.21
CA PRO A 205 22.54 1.35 14.76
C PRO A 205 23.22 0.17 15.46
N LEU A 206 23.77 -0.76 14.68
CA LEU A 206 24.49 -1.94 15.18
C LEU A 206 25.99 -1.65 15.32
N ILE A 207 26.56 -0.92 14.36
CA ILE A 207 27.96 -0.47 14.38
C ILE A 207 27.97 1.00 13.98
N ALA A 208 28.59 1.83 14.81
CA ALA A 208 28.68 3.27 14.59
C ALA A 208 29.22 3.59 13.18
N ASN A 209 28.56 4.52 12.49
CA ASN A 209 28.86 4.98 11.14
C ASN A 209 28.96 3.90 10.04
N THR A 210 28.55 2.65 10.32
CA THR A 210 28.82 1.52 9.42
C THR A 210 27.58 0.68 9.13
N MET A 211 26.80 0.34 10.16
CA MET A 211 25.70 -0.61 10.02
C MET A 211 24.53 -0.22 10.93
N ALA A 212 23.35 -0.14 10.34
CA ALA A 212 22.08 -0.01 11.05
C ALA A 212 21.07 -1.00 10.48
N VAL A 213 20.10 -1.36 11.31
CA VAL A 213 18.95 -2.18 10.92
C VAL A 213 17.68 -1.41 11.22
N ARG A 214 16.75 -1.47 10.27
CA ARG A 214 15.39 -0.96 10.43
C ARG A 214 14.42 -2.12 10.31
N ALA A 215 13.51 -2.23 11.28
CA ALA A 215 12.47 -3.25 11.30
C ALA A 215 11.10 -2.60 11.41
N VAL A 216 10.14 -3.15 10.65
CA VAL A 216 8.77 -2.67 10.55
C VAL A 216 7.84 -3.84 10.82
N LEU A 217 6.89 -3.64 11.71
CA LEU A 217 5.81 -4.58 12.02
C LEU A 217 4.50 -3.83 11.86
N TYR A 218 3.55 -4.38 11.12
CA TYR A 218 2.22 -3.79 11.00
C TYR A 218 1.15 -4.87 10.96
N ASN A 219 -0.03 -4.51 11.43
CA ASN A 219 -1.26 -5.27 11.28
C ASN A 219 -2.40 -4.30 10.96
N ASP A 220 -3.09 -4.54 9.84
CA ASP A 220 -4.22 -3.75 9.39
C ASP A 220 -5.44 -4.66 9.31
N THR A 221 -6.55 -4.24 9.91
CA THR A 221 -7.82 -4.93 9.85
C THR A 221 -8.91 -3.92 9.51
N ARG A 222 -9.53 -4.12 8.33
CA ARG A 222 -10.57 -3.25 7.80
C ARG A 222 -11.90 -3.99 7.79
N GLY A 223 -12.79 -3.60 8.69
CA GLY A 223 -14.20 -3.95 8.72
C GLY A 223 -14.98 -3.24 7.61
N GLY A 224 -15.72 -4.03 6.83
CA GLY A 224 -16.64 -3.54 5.81
C GLY A 224 -18.02 -3.23 6.39
N TYR A 225 -18.83 -2.52 5.62
CA TYR A 225 -20.28 -2.39 5.84
C TYR A 225 -21.11 -3.32 4.94
N ILE A 226 -20.43 -4.09 4.07
CA ILE A 226 -21.06 -5.05 3.17
C ILE A 226 -20.82 -6.45 3.71
N ASP A 227 -21.90 -7.14 4.05
CA ASP A 227 -21.83 -8.53 4.49
C ASP A 227 -21.59 -9.47 3.31
N ASN A 228 -20.54 -10.29 3.40
CA ASN A 228 -20.32 -11.38 2.46
C ASN A 228 -21.23 -12.56 2.83
N VAL A 229 -22.49 -12.50 2.41
CA VAL A 229 -23.45 -13.58 2.62
C VAL A 229 -23.17 -14.74 1.66
N PRO A 230 -23.02 -15.99 2.14
CA PRO A 230 -22.85 -17.14 1.27
C PRO A 230 -24.00 -17.25 0.27
N ALA A 231 -23.67 -17.46 -1.00
CA ALA A 231 -24.68 -17.69 -2.02
C ALA A 231 -25.52 -18.92 -1.65
N THR A 232 -26.85 -18.78 -1.67
CA THR A 232 -27.79 -19.90 -1.44
C THR A 232 -27.91 -20.82 -2.65
N PHE A 233 -27.30 -20.42 -3.77
CA PHE A 233 -27.31 -21.14 -5.03
C PHE A 233 -25.87 -21.50 -5.43
N THR A 234 -25.57 -22.79 -5.40
CA THR A 234 -24.39 -23.36 -6.06
C THR A 234 -24.86 -24.02 -7.35
N ARG A 235 -24.32 -23.60 -8.50
CA ARG A 235 -24.62 -24.26 -9.77
C ARG A 235 -24.22 -25.72 -9.69
N LYS A 236 -25.13 -26.62 -10.09
CA LYS A 236 -24.81 -28.04 -10.21
C LYS A 236 -24.07 -28.26 -11.52
N ASN A 237 -23.20 -29.28 -11.57
CA ASN A 237 -22.53 -29.69 -12.82
C ASN A 237 -23.52 -30.09 -13.94
N THR A 238 -24.79 -30.27 -13.61
CA THR A 238 -25.89 -30.57 -14.53
C THR A 238 -26.58 -29.33 -15.10
N ASP A 239 -26.30 -28.13 -14.58
CA ASP A 239 -26.97 -26.90 -14.98
C ASP A 239 -26.59 -26.51 -16.42
N ILE A 240 -27.59 -26.10 -17.18
CA ILE A 240 -27.50 -25.66 -18.57
C ILE A 240 -26.61 -24.41 -18.63
N GLY A 241 -25.37 -24.59 -19.09
CA GLY A 241 -24.31 -23.58 -19.09
C GLY A 241 -22.96 -24.13 -18.62
N ILE A 242 -22.93 -25.06 -17.66
CA ILE A 242 -21.69 -25.75 -17.22
C ILE A 242 -21.42 -26.99 -18.07
N ARG A 243 -22.46 -27.65 -18.59
CA ARG A 243 -22.31 -28.81 -19.51
C ARG A 243 -21.49 -28.53 -20.78
N TYR A 244 -21.29 -27.27 -21.16
CA TYR A 244 -20.44 -26.89 -22.30
C TYR A 244 -18.96 -26.71 -21.94
N ALA A 245 -18.62 -26.61 -20.65
CA ALA A 245 -17.26 -26.68 -20.15
C ALA A 245 -16.84 -28.15 -19.96
N ASN A 246 -17.03 -28.97 -21.01
CA ASN A 246 -16.57 -30.35 -21.09
C ASN A 246 -15.05 -30.39 -20.93
N TYR A 247 -14.56 -30.42 -19.69
CA TYR A 247 -13.33 -31.14 -19.42
C TYR A 247 -13.61 -32.59 -19.76
N ALA A 248 -12.93 -33.10 -20.77
CA ALA A 248 -12.97 -34.52 -21.11
C ALA A 248 -12.66 -35.31 -19.83
N THR A 249 -13.65 -36.06 -19.35
CA THR A 249 -13.50 -37.13 -18.37
C THR A 249 -12.60 -38.20 -18.98
N GLY A 250 -11.29 -37.97 -18.96
CA GLY A 250 -10.32 -38.77 -19.71
C GLY A 250 -8.92 -38.85 -19.09
N CYS A 251 -8.70 -38.39 -17.86
CA CYS A 251 -7.49 -38.75 -17.12
C CYS A 251 -7.87 -39.60 -15.92
N ALA A 252 -7.75 -40.91 -16.08
CA ALA A 252 -7.84 -41.87 -15.00
C ALA A 252 -6.74 -41.56 -13.99
N ILE A 253 -7.12 -41.02 -12.82
CA ILE A 253 -6.27 -41.08 -11.64
C ILE A 253 -6.34 -42.54 -11.19
N GLY A 254 -5.38 -43.33 -11.67
CA GLY A 254 -5.17 -44.68 -11.20
C GLY A 254 -4.89 -44.65 -9.69
N SER A 255 -5.62 -45.47 -8.97
CA SER A 255 -5.33 -45.85 -7.59
C SER A 255 -3.99 -46.56 -7.51
N ALA A 256 -3.01 -45.93 -6.84
CA ALA A 256 -1.95 -46.55 -6.03
C ALA A 256 -1.33 -45.48 -5.13
#